data_AF-A0A2U0E3C8-F1
#
_entry.id   AF-A0A2U0E3C8-F1
#
_cell.length_a   1.000
_cell.length_b   1.000
_cell.length_c   1.000
_cell.angle_alpha   90.00
_cell.angle_beta   90.00
_cell.angle_gamma   90.00
#
_symmetry.space_group_name_H-M   'P 1'
#
loop_
_entity.id
_entity.type
_entity.pdbx_description
1 polymer ?
#
loop_
_entity_poly.entity_id
_entity_poly.type
_entity_poly.pdbx_seq_one_letter_code
_entity_poly.pdbx_strand_id
1 'polypeptide(L)' 'MKKALMFSMVFLGISTVFAFPFRPSCGKTTVEVIGTGGMTNQQLANYLAQINYDLCDVWPSHIIIYSH' A
#
# COMPACT_ATOMS: atom_id res chain seq x y z
N MET A 1 -28.22 34.89 -11.82
CA MET A 1 -27.98 33.55 -12.41
C MET A 1 -26.82 32.89 -11.67
N LYS A 2 -27.05 31.65 -11.25
CA LYS A 2 -26.27 30.82 -10.34
C LYS A 2 -25.07 30.22 -11.09
N LYS A 3 -23.84 30.69 -10.85
CA LYS A 3 -22.61 30.03 -11.34
C LYS A 3 -21.49 30.15 -10.31
N ALA A 4 -21.71 29.55 -9.15
CA ALA A 4 -20.66 29.07 -8.27
C ALA A 4 -20.86 27.56 -8.17
N LEU A 5 -19.78 26.77 -8.07
CA LEU A 5 -19.71 25.30 -8.08
C LEU A 5 -19.33 24.69 -9.43
N MET A 6 -18.07 24.79 -9.83
CA MET A 6 -17.41 23.76 -10.65
C MET A 6 -15.87 23.91 -10.56
N PHE A 7 -15.28 23.94 -9.36
CA PHE A 7 -13.81 23.85 -9.23
C PHE A 7 -13.34 23.08 -7.98
N SER A 8 -14.21 22.28 -7.36
CA SER A 8 -13.88 21.57 -6.11
C SER A 8 -13.71 20.06 -6.30
N MET A 9 -13.08 19.61 -7.39
CA MET A 9 -12.95 18.17 -7.66
C MET A 9 -11.57 17.71 -8.16
N VAL A 10 -10.52 18.52 -7.97
CA VAL A 10 -9.14 18.15 -8.34
C VAL A 10 -8.27 17.83 -7.12
N PHE A 11 -8.80 17.95 -5.89
CA PHE A 11 -8.02 17.79 -4.65
C PHE A 11 -8.18 16.45 -3.91
N LEU A 12 -8.74 15.41 -4.53
CA LEU A 12 -8.85 14.07 -3.91
C LEU A 12 -7.74 13.09 -4.32
N GLY A 13 -6.80 13.52 -5.17
CA GLY A 13 -5.74 12.68 -5.70
C GLY A 13 -4.36 12.98 -5.15
N ILE A 14 -4.23 13.49 -3.91
CA ILE A 14 -2.92 13.53 -3.25
C ILE A 14 -2.60 12.08 -2.87
N SER A 15 -2.13 11.31 -3.86
CA SER A 15 -1.49 10.01 -3.66
C SER A 15 -0.26 10.28 -2.82
N THR A 16 -0.40 10.14 -1.51
CA THR A 16 0.73 10.08 -0.61
C THR A 16 1.56 8.88 -1.02
N VAL A 17 2.69 9.15 -1.68
CA VAL A 17 3.69 8.13 -1.98
C VAL A 17 4.31 7.75 -0.64
N PHE A 18 3.70 6.75 0.01
CA PHE A 18 4.26 6.15 1.22
C PHE A 18 5.21 5.04 0.80
N ALA A 19 6.48 5.19 1.18
CA ALA A 19 7.46 4.14 1.15
C ALA A 19 7.56 3.55 2.57
N PHE A 20 7.52 2.23 2.71
CA PHE A 20 7.71 1.58 4.00
C PHE A 20 8.50 0.28 3.87
N PRO A 21 9.27 -0.10 4.91
CA PRO A 21 9.97 -1.36 4.91
C PRO A 21 8.99 -2.52 5.15
N PHE A 22 9.04 -3.53 4.30
CA PHE A 22 8.35 -4.80 4.47
C PHE A 22 9.36 -5.91 4.72
N ARG A 23 9.09 -6.83 5.65
CA ARG A 23 9.97 -7.96 5.95
C ARG A 23 9.36 -9.28 5.43
N PRO A 24 9.87 -9.84 4.33
CA PRO A 24 9.42 -11.14 3.82
C PRO A 24 9.81 -12.29 4.75
N SER A 25 9.10 -13.42 4.67
CA SER A 25 9.27 -14.59 5.55
C SER A 25 10.63 -15.27 5.40
N CYS A 26 11.19 -15.29 4.20
CA CYS A 26 12.49 -15.89 3.90
C CYS A 26 13.68 -14.96 4.13
N GLY A 27 13.43 -13.68 4.44
CA GLY A 27 14.44 -12.63 4.49
C GLY A 27 14.86 -12.23 5.90
N LYS A 28 16.18 -12.01 6.07
CA LYS A 28 16.69 -11.18 7.20
C LYS A 28 16.61 -9.68 6.89
N THR A 29 16.39 -9.32 5.62
CA THR A 29 16.43 -7.94 5.13
C THR A 29 15.03 -7.47 4.73
N THR A 30 14.73 -6.21 4.99
CA THR A 30 13.49 -5.55 4.57
C THR A 30 13.59 -5.11 3.11
N VAL A 31 12.48 -5.21 2.37
CA VAL A 31 12.31 -4.62 1.04
C VAL A 31 11.53 -3.33 1.16
N GLU A 32 11.90 -2.32 0.37
CA GLU A 32 11.17 -1.06 0.33
C GLU A 32 9.94 -1.21 -0.58
N VAL A 33 8.76 -0.94 -0.01
CA VAL A 33 7.48 -1.00 -0.72
C VAL A 33 7.02 0.43 -0.98
N ILE A 34 6.82 0.78 -2.26
CA ILE A 34 6.40 2.10 -2.70
C ILE A 34 5.05 2.05 -3.43
N GLY A 35 4.33 3.17 -3.44
CA GLY A 35 3.16 3.34 -4.32
C GLY A 35 1.87 2.68 -3.82
N THR A 36 1.76 2.36 -2.53
CA THR A 36 0.55 1.76 -1.93
C THR A 36 -0.44 2.79 -1.39
N GLY A 37 -0.21 4.08 -1.66
CA GLY A 37 -1.09 5.15 -1.23
C GLY A 37 -2.51 4.96 -1.77
N GLY A 38 -3.50 5.06 -0.88
CA GLY A 38 -4.92 4.89 -1.23
C GLY A 38 -5.42 3.44 -1.28
N MET A 39 -4.56 2.44 -1.06
CA MET A 39 -5.01 1.05 -0.88
C MET A 39 -5.74 0.89 0.47
N THR A 40 -6.81 0.09 0.48
CA THR A 40 -7.38 -0.42 1.73
C THR A 40 -6.40 -1.39 2.40
N ASN A 41 -6.53 -1.61 3.71
CA ASN A 41 -5.69 -2.58 4.43
C ASN A 41 -5.74 -3.99 3.83
N GLN A 42 -6.90 -4.40 3.28
CA GLN A 42 -7.03 -5.70 2.62
C GLN A 42 -6.26 -5.74 1.30
N GLN A 43 -6.35 -4.69 0.48
CA GLN A 43 -5.59 -4.58 -0.77
C GLN A 43 -4.09 -4.55 -0.50
N LEU A 44 -3.67 -3.79 0.52
CA LEU A 44 -2.29 -3.74 0.96
C LEU A 44 -1.80 -5.11 1.44
N ALA A 45 -2.59 -5.82 2.26
CA ALA A 45 -2.25 -7.16 2.73
C ALA A 45 -2.09 -8.15 1.56
N ASN A 46 -3.02 -8.14 0.59
CA ASN A 46 -2.93 -8.99 -0.59
C ASN A 46 -1.67 -8.69 -1.43
N TYR A 47 -1.36 -7.41 -1.61
CA TYR A 47 -0.17 -6.98 -2.33
C TYR A 47 1.13 -7.41 -1.63
N LEU A 48 1.21 -7.24 -0.31
CA LEU A 48 2.34 -7.70 0.50
C LEU A 48 2.47 -9.23 0.50
N ALA A 49 1.36 -9.96 0.46
CA ALA A 49 1.37 -11.41 0.33
C ALA A 49 1.94 -11.86 -1.02
N GLN A 50 1.60 -11.16 -2.11
CA GLN A 50 2.20 -11.41 -3.43
C GLN A 50 3.71 -11.16 -3.41
N ILE A 51 4.17 -10.02 -2.87
CA ILE A 51 5.60 -9.73 -2.73
C ILE A 51 6.31 -10.84 -1.95
N ASN A 52 5.70 -11.34 -0.87
CA ASN A 52 6.27 -12.45 -0.11
C ASN A 52 6.37 -13.72 -0.96
N TYR A 53 5.33 -14.05 -1.71
CA TYR A 53 5.35 -15.20 -2.61
C TYR A 53 6.44 -15.06 -3.69
N ASP A 54 6.55 -13.90 -4.33
CA ASP A 54 7.53 -13.65 -5.38
C ASP A 54 8.98 -13.75 -4.87
N LEU A 55 9.24 -13.32 -3.63
CA LEU A 55 10.57 -13.34 -3.03
C LEU A 55 10.92 -14.65 -2.33
N CYS A 56 9.92 -15.35 -1.80
CA CYS A 56 10.12 -16.47 -0.89
C CYS A 56 9.51 -17.80 -1.35
N ASP A 57 8.75 -17.81 -2.44
CA ASP A 57 7.95 -18.93 -2.94
C ASP A 57 7.02 -19.55 -1.87
N VAL A 58 6.57 -18.71 -0.94
CA VAL A 58 5.71 -19.10 0.18
C VAL A 58 4.60 -18.08 0.34
N TRP A 59 3.35 -18.56 0.39
CA TRP A 59 2.21 -17.74 0.77
C TRP A 59 2.19 -17.54 2.29
N PRO A 60 2.20 -16.29 2.78
CA PRO A 60 2.16 -16.04 4.21
C PRO A 60 0.79 -16.39 4.78
N SER A 61 0.75 -16.94 6.00
CA SER A 61 -0.52 -17.25 6.69
C SER A 61 -1.23 -16.00 7.22
N HIS A 62 -0.49 -14.92 7.43
CA HIS A 62 -1.00 -13.61 7.85
C HIS A 62 -0.02 -12.49 7.48
N ILE A 63 -0.55 -11.30 7.24
CA ILE A 63 0.22 -10.06 7.05
C ILE A 63 -0.05 -9.14 8.23
N ILE A 64 1.03 -8.64 8.85
CA ILE A 64 0.95 -7.68 9.95
C ILE A 64 1.23 -6.28 9.40
N ILE A 65 0.25 -5.40 9.50
CA ILE A 65 0.36 -3.99 9.09
C ILE A 65 0.34 -3.16 10.36
N TYR A 66 1.44 -2.46 10.65
CA TYR A 66 1.50 -1.50 11.74
C TYR A 66 1.03 -0.13 11.22
N SER A 67 -0.08 0.38 11.74
CA SER A 67 -0.55 1.75 11.51
C SER A 67 -0.54 2.52 12.83
N HIS A 68 0.04 3.71 12.83
CA HIS A 68 -0.02 4.66 13.96
C HIS A 68 -1.25 5.57 13.84
#